data_AF-A0A9P5KAF8-F1
#
_entry.id   AF-A0A9P5KAF8-F1
#
_cell.length_a   1.000
_cell.length_b   1.000
_cell.length_c   1.000
_cell.angle_alpha   90.00
_cell.angle_beta   90.00
_cell.angle_gamma   90.00
#
_symmetry.space_group_name_H-M   'P 1'
#
loop_
_entity.id
_entity.type
_entity.pdbx_description
1 polymer ?
#
loop_
_entity_poly.entity_id
_entity_poly.type
_entity_poly.pdbx_seq_one_letter_code
_entity_poly.pdbx_strand_id
1 'polypeptide(L)'
;MLEERQRSGHTQSAENGLLEAVLILFTLNCSLSAYGSWTSQLHAAHRVLTTFDKSGGQRTPRVEAQISMLIWWDVTLALTTRKGCVLPHTYHSNFHYQTPDNEKAFYNVSGCPEELFGYMTRLAMYAREFELATTMTCVTFDTGPVLSVEQAIKDWRAPAYSDCIDIETLENDGSQNVDQQEIEEALNYKQDLHHCAEAWRYALLLYIERVFKWDRKSTSLPVLGLLARKALNHVSSCRRGTMLQKQLLLPTFLAGCETTNLELREQVKQYCEWWNDKTRYDMFLTAAALLEEVWAKYGTGSWWGSIMDEKCQPGAHGYTQNQYLLG
;
A
#
# COMPACT_ATOMS: atom_id res chain seq x y z
N MET A 1 7.44 -24.11 38.66
CA MET A 1 7.04 -24.88 37.46
C MET A 1 5.55 -24.76 37.07
N LEU A 2 4.56 -25.24 37.85
CA LEU A 2 3.13 -25.10 37.46
C LEU A 2 2.63 -23.64 37.54
N GLU A 3 3.03 -22.91 38.58
CA GLU A 3 2.68 -21.48 38.73
C GLU A 3 3.39 -20.56 37.72
N GLU A 4 4.61 -20.90 37.29
CA GLU A 4 5.33 -20.17 36.24
C GLU A 4 4.70 -20.41 34.85
N ARG A 5 4.23 -21.63 34.56
CA ARG A 5 3.49 -21.92 33.33
C ARG A 5 2.13 -21.21 33.31
N GLN A 6 1.43 -21.14 34.44
CA GLN A 6 0.17 -20.39 34.54
C GLN A 6 0.37 -18.87 34.42
N ARG A 7 1.42 -18.29 35.03
CA ARG A 7 1.77 -16.88 34.83
C ARG A 7 2.18 -16.59 33.39
N SER A 8 3.03 -17.43 32.80
CA SER A 8 3.46 -17.32 31.39
C SER A 8 2.26 -17.37 30.43
N GLY A 9 1.30 -18.27 30.66
CA GLY A 9 0.09 -18.36 29.84
C GLY A 9 -0.86 -17.16 29.99
N HIS A 10 -0.96 -16.59 31.20
CA HIS A 10 -1.77 -15.39 31.44
C HIS A 10 -1.17 -14.14 30.80
N THR A 11 0.16 -14.00 30.87
CA THR A 11 0.89 -12.88 30.23
C THR A 11 0.82 -12.96 28.71
N GLN A 12 0.99 -14.15 28.12
CA GLN A 12 0.85 -14.34 26.67
C GLN A 12 -0.58 -14.05 26.17
N SER A 13 -1.62 -14.45 26.92
CA SER A 13 -3.00 -14.14 26.57
C SER A 13 -3.31 -12.64 26.62
N ALA A 14 -2.73 -11.91 27.59
CA ALA A 14 -2.91 -10.47 27.71
C ALA A 14 -2.16 -9.70 26.61
N GLU A 15 -0.96 -10.13 26.24
CA GLU A 15 -0.15 -9.51 25.17
C GLU A 15 -0.79 -9.70 23.79
N ASN A 16 -1.36 -10.89 23.51
CA ASN A 16 -2.16 -11.11 22.29
C ASN A 16 -3.38 -10.18 22.23
N GLY A 17 -4.05 -9.95 23.37
CA GLY A 17 -5.17 -9.01 23.47
C GLY A 17 -4.78 -7.56 23.19
N LEU A 18 -3.55 -7.14 23.54
CA LEU A 18 -3.05 -5.80 23.24
C LEU A 18 -2.79 -5.59 21.75
N LEU A 19 -2.20 -6.58 21.06
CA LEU A 19 -1.98 -6.51 19.61
C LEU A 19 -3.32 -6.47 18.86
N GLU A 20 -4.30 -7.24 19.30
CA GLU A 20 -5.68 -7.19 18.79
C GLU A 20 -6.31 -5.81 18.99
N ALA A 21 -6.18 -5.23 20.18
CA ALA A 21 -6.70 -3.90 20.47
C ALA A 21 -6.06 -2.82 19.59
N VAL A 22 -4.74 -2.90 19.35
CA VAL A 22 -4.02 -1.98 18.46
C VAL A 22 -4.62 -2.03 17.06
N LEU A 23 -4.82 -3.22 16.50
CA LEU A 23 -5.40 -3.36 15.16
C LEU A 23 -6.82 -2.82 15.07
N ILE A 24 -7.67 -3.13 16.06
CA ILE A 24 -9.04 -2.63 16.09
C ILE A 24 -9.06 -1.11 16.08
N LEU A 25 -8.21 -0.47 16.91
CA LEU A 25 -8.12 0.98 16.95
C LEU A 25 -7.57 1.55 15.64
N PHE A 26 -6.59 0.91 15.03
CA PHE A 26 -6.02 1.34 13.76
C PHE A 26 -7.07 1.29 12.64
N THR A 27 -7.77 0.15 12.50
CA THR A 27 -8.85 -0.04 11.52
C THR A 27 -10.04 0.90 11.79
N LEU A 28 -10.40 1.12 13.05
CA LEU A 28 -11.43 2.09 13.41
C LEU A 28 -11.04 3.49 12.96
N ASN A 29 -9.80 3.91 13.20
CA ASN A 29 -9.33 5.22 12.74
C ASN A 29 -9.34 5.30 11.21
N CYS A 30 -8.93 4.25 10.49
CA CYS A 30 -8.99 4.20 9.02
C CYS A 30 -10.44 4.32 8.51
N SER A 31 -11.40 3.76 9.25
CA SER A 31 -12.82 3.89 8.90
C SER A 31 -13.34 5.33 9.06
N LEU A 32 -12.70 6.14 9.90
CA LEU A 32 -13.09 7.53 10.17
C LEU A 32 -12.34 8.54 9.30
N SER A 33 -11.07 8.30 8.97
CA SER A 33 -10.30 9.18 8.08
C SER A 33 -9.01 8.51 7.62
N ALA A 34 -8.50 8.95 6.46
CA ALA A 34 -7.11 8.69 6.07
C ALA A 34 -6.12 9.59 6.82
N TYR A 35 -6.58 10.69 7.42
CA TYR A 35 -5.74 11.70 8.07
C TYR A 35 -5.71 11.49 9.58
N GLY A 36 -4.53 11.21 10.15
CA GLY A 36 -4.42 10.87 11.56
C GLY A 36 -2.99 10.79 12.07
N SER A 37 -2.83 10.51 13.37
CA SER A 37 -1.54 10.39 14.05
C SER A 37 -0.92 9.00 13.90
N TRP A 38 -0.88 8.49 12.67
CA TRP A 38 -0.50 7.10 12.35
C TRP A 38 0.88 6.73 12.86
N THR A 39 1.85 7.65 12.73
CA THR A 39 3.21 7.42 13.24
C THR A 39 3.20 7.16 14.75
N SER A 40 2.42 7.90 15.52
CA SER A 40 2.29 7.69 16.97
C SER A 40 1.64 6.34 17.30
N GLN A 41 0.66 5.92 16.50
CA GLN A 41 -0.01 4.63 16.65
C GLN A 41 0.93 3.47 16.31
N LEU A 42 1.73 3.59 15.25
CA LEU A 42 2.77 2.61 14.90
C LEU A 42 3.87 2.52 15.96
N HIS A 43 4.28 3.63 16.56
CA HIS A 43 5.21 3.59 17.71
C HIS A 43 4.58 2.86 18.91
N ALA A 44 3.27 3.01 19.15
CA ALA A 44 2.60 2.25 20.19
C ALA A 44 2.54 0.75 19.86
N ALA A 45 2.21 0.40 18.61
CA ALA A 45 2.24 -0.98 18.11
C ALA A 45 3.63 -1.60 18.28
N HIS A 46 4.68 -0.88 17.89
CA HIS A 46 6.07 -1.32 18.03
C HIS A 46 6.45 -1.64 19.49
N ARG A 47 5.98 -0.83 20.46
CA ARG A 47 6.22 -1.12 21.89
C ARG A 47 5.54 -2.41 22.34
N VAL A 48 4.33 -2.67 21.87
CA VAL A 48 3.61 -3.94 22.14
C VAL A 48 4.36 -5.11 21.53
N LEU A 49 4.76 -5.02 20.26
CA LEU A 49 5.53 -6.05 19.56
C LEU A 49 6.89 -6.32 20.23
N THR A 50 7.61 -5.28 20.64
CA THR A 50 8.88 -5.41 21.35
C THR A 50 8.71 -6.15 22.69
N THR A 51 7.60 -5.90 23.38
CA THR A 51 7.30 -6.57 24.66
C THR A 51 6.96 -8.03 24.42
N PHE A 52 6.12 -8.31 23.42
CA PHE A 52 5.76 -9.66 22.99
C PHE A 52 6.96 -10.50 22.54
N ASP A 53 7.90 -9.92 21.79
CA ASP A 53 9.10 -10.64 21.36
C ASP A 53 10.04 -10.93 22.53
N LYS A 54 10.16 -10.00 23.49
CA LYS A 54 10.98 -10.19 24.70
C LYS A 54 10.39 -11.22 25.66
N SER A 55 9.07 -11.39 25.69
CA SER A 55 8.40 -12.40 26.51
C SER A 55 8.47 -13.81 25.91
N GLY A 56 9.06 -13.96 24.70
CA GLY A 56 9.08 -15.24 23.99
C GLY A 56 7.70 -15.63 23.45
N GLY A 57 6.88 -14.64 23.10
CA GLY A 57 5.54 -14.84 22.55
C GLY A 57 5.53 -15.76 21.33
N GLN A 58 4.59 -16.70 21.31
CA GLN A 58 4.47 -17.65 20.21
C GLN A 58 3.88 -16.98 18.96
N ARG A 59 4.64 -17.01 17.85
CA ARG A 59 4.18 -16.56 16.53
C ARG A 59 3.16 -17.52 15.93
N THR A 60 1.90 -17.37 16.33
CA THR A 60 0.77 -18.08 15.72
C THR A 60 0.44 -17.47 14.35
N PRO A 61 -0.23 -18.22 13.44
CA PRO A 61 -0.65 -17.67 12.14
C PRO A 61 -1.49 -16.40 12.26
N ARG A 62 -2.30 -16.29 13.33
CA ARG A 62 -3.05 -15.08 13.64
C ARG A 62 -2.12 -13.91 13.94
N VAL A 63 -1.18 -14.08 14.87
CA VAL A 63 -0.21 -13.03 15.24
C VAL A 63 0.63 -12.60 14.05
N GLU A 64 1.05 -13.53 13.20
CA GLU A 64 1.77 -13.21 11.95
C GLU A 64 0.92 -12.36 11.01
N ALA A 65 -0.36 -12.70 10.77
CA ALA A 65 -1.25 -11.88 9.96
C ALA A 65 -1.43 -10.46 10.54
N GLN A 66 -1.46 -10.33 11.86
CA GLN A 66 -1.57 -9.04 12.54
C GLN A 66 -0.32 -8.18 12.35
N ILE A 67 0.86 -8.78 12.45
CA ILE A 67 2.14 -8.12 12.18
C ILE A 67 2.23 -7.72 10.72
N SER A 68 1.81 -8.59 9.79
CA SER A 68 1.77 -8.27 8.36
C SER A 68 0.91 -7.05 8.06
N MET A 69 -0.23 -6.88 8.76
CA MET A 69 -1.07 -5.69 8.60
C MET A 69 -0.38 -4.42 9.12
N LEU A 70 0.32 -4.50 10.25
CA LEU A 70 1.11 -3.37 10.77
C LEU A 70 2.25 -2.99 9.83
N ILE A 71 2.94 -3.98 9.26
CA ILE A 71 4.00 -3.78 8.26
C ILE A 71 3.41 -3.12 7.01
N TRP A 72 2.25 -3.57 6.54
CA TRP A 72 1.55 -2.97 5.41
C TRP A 72 1.27 -1.47 5.62
N TRP A 73 0.69 -1.11 6.77
CA TRP A 73 0.43 0.29 7.10
C TRP A 73 1.70 1.12 7.30
N ASP A 74 2.74 0.53 7.89
CA ASP A 74 4.00 1.21 8.09
C ASP A 74 4.69 1.54 6.76
N VAL A 75 4.74 0.59 5.82
CA VAL A 75 5.35 0.81 4.50
C VAL A 75 4.53 1.78 3.64
N THR A 76 3.20 1.65 3.63
CA THR A 76 2.33 2.58 2.87
C THR A 76 2.45 4.00 3.41
N LEU A 77 2.46 4.19 4.73
CA LEU A 77 2.70 5.48 5.37
C LEU A 77 4.10 6.02 5.07
N ALA A 78 5.12 5.17 5.13
CA ALA A 78 6.50 5.57 4.86
C ALA A 78 6.68 6.04 3.40
N LEU A 79 6.00 5.42 2.44
CA LEU A 79 5.99 5.89 1.05
C LEU A 79 5.35 7.26 0.89
N THR A 80 4.16 7.46 1.47
CA THR A 80 3.39 8.70 1.28
C THR A 80 4.04 9.88 2.02
N THR A 81 4.60 9.64 3.19
CA THR A 81 5.29 10.65 3.99
C THR A 81 6.73 10.88 3.58
N ARG A 82 7.36 9.90 2.93
CA ARG A 82 8.80 9.87 2.60
C ARG A 82 9.70 10.05 3.83
N LYS A 83 9.21 9.66 5.01
CA LYS A 83 9.95 9.77 6.29
C LYS A 83 10.51 8.44 6.79
N GLY A 84 10.27 7.36 6.05
CA GLY A 84 10.71 6.00 6.36
C GLY A 84 9.80 5.28 7.37
N CYS A 85 10.03 3.98 7.48
CA CYS A 85 9.28 3.08 8.34
C CYS A 85 9.55 3.33 9.83
N VAL A 86 8.52 3.16 10.66
CA VAL A 86 8.59 3.19 12.13
C VAL A 86 9.03 1.84 12.67
N LEU A 87 8.55 0.74 12.09
CA LEU A 87 8.93 -0.60 12.50
C LEU A 87 10.37 -0.90 12.04
N PRO A 88 11.19 -1.57 12.87
CA PRO A 88 12.55 -1.96 12.52
C PRO A 88 12.61 -2.80 11.24
N HIS A 89 13.70 -2.63 10.48
CA HIS A 89 13.95 -3.39 9.25
C HIS A 89 13.85 -4.91 9.43
N THR A 90 14.09 -5.44 10.64
CA THR A 90 13.96 -6.88 10.93
C THR A 90 12.55 -7.43 10.72
N TYR A 91 11.49 -6.64 10.97
CA TYR A 91 10.12 -7.07 10.68
C TYR A 91 9.86 -7.12 9.18
N HIS A 92 10.48 -6.21 8.44
CA HIS A 92 10.35 -6.08 6.99
C HIS A 92 11.21 -7.11 6.22
N SER A 93 12.43 -7.40 6.68
CA SER A 93 13.34 -8.35 6.03
C SER A 93 12.93 -9.81 6.28
N ASN A 94 12.28 -10.07 7.41
CA ASN A 94 11.74 -11.39 7.75
C ASN A 94 10.33 -11.59 7.18
N PHE A 95 9.80 -10.61 6.46
CA PHE A 95 8.57 -10.74 5.71
C PHE A 95 8.83 -11.65 4.52
N HIS A 96 8.67 -12.94 4.75
CA HIS A 96 8.72 -13.94 3.70
C HIS A 96 7.63 -14.98 3.96
N TYR A 97 6.80 -15.25 2.96
CA TYR A 97 5.76 -16.26 3.13
C TYR A 97 6.37 -17.65 3.14
N GLN A 98 6.22 -18.33 4.27
CA GLN A 98 6.64 -19.72 4.42
C GLN A 98 5.80 -20.69 3.59
N THR A 99 4.61 -20.26 3.12
CA THR A 99 3.67 -21.07 2.34
C THR A 99 2.91 -20.24 1.29
N PRO A 100 2.51 -20.84 0.16
CA PRO A 100 1.66 -20.19 -0.85
C PRO A 100 0.32 -19.69 -0.30
N ASP A 101 -0.22 -20.35 0.72
CA ASP A 101 -1.47 -19.94 1.38
C ASP A 101 -1.31 -18.60 2.12
N ASN A 102 -0.15 -18.37 2.73
CA ASN A 102 0.15 -17.11 3.41
C ASN A 102 0.32 -15.96 2.41
N GLU A 103 0.93 -16.22 1.25
CA GLU A 103 1.05 -15.24 0.15
C GLU A 103 -0.34 -14.83 -0.36
N LYS A 104 -1.20 -15.81 -0.62
CA LYS A 104 -2.59 -15.56 -1.02
C LYS A 104 -3.36 -14.79 0.06
N ALA A 105 -3.16 -15.11 1.33
CA ALA A 105 -3.82 -14.42 2.44
C ALA A 105 -3.44 -12.93 2.50
N PHE A 106 -2.16 -12.60 2.36
CA PHE A 106 -1.75 -11.20 2.30
C PHE A 106 -2.26 -10.49 1.07
N TYR A 107 -2.15 -11.12 -0.11
CA TYR A 107 -2.65 -10.54 -1.34
C TYR A 107 -4.14 -10.20 -1.24
N ASN A 108 -4.95 -11.03 -0.59
CA ASN A 108 -6.36 -10.74 -0.36
C ASN A 108 -6.60 -9.48 0.49
N VAL A 109 -5.64 -9.12 1.35
CA VAL A 109 -5.72 -7.97 2.27
C VAL A 109 -5.07 -6.71 1.68
N SER A 110 -4.00 -6.83 0.90
CA SER A 110 -3.23 -5.69 0.36
C SER A 110 -3.43 -5.45 -1.14
N GLY A 111 -3.86 -6.47 -1.89
CA GLY A 111 -3.87 -6.48 -3.35
C GLY A 111 -2.48 -6.43 -3.99
N CYS A 112 -1.40 -6.42 -3.19
CA CYS A 112 -0.03 -6.22 -3.67
C CYS A 112 0.74 -7.55 -3.64
N PRO A 113 1.31 -8.00 -4.76
CA PRO A 113 2.21 -9.16 -4.80
C PRO A 113 3.38 -9.01 -3.83
N GLU A 114 3.82 -10.13 -3.21
CA GLU A 114 4.91 -10.13 -2.21
C GLU A 114 6.18 -9.45 -2.75
N GLU A 115 6.61 -9.80 -3.96
CA GLU A 115 7.80 -9.23 -4.57
C GLU A 115 7.69 -7.72 -4.78
N LEU A 116 6.52 -7.24 -5.25
CA LEU A 116 6.26 -5.82 -5.41
C LEU A 116 6.23 -5.10 -4.06
N PHE A 117 5.72 -5.73 -3.02
CA PHE A 117 5.77 -5.21 -1.66
C PHE A 117 7.20 -5.14 -1.10
N GLY A 118 8.05 -6.12 -1.44
CA GLY A 118 9.48 -6.06 -1.14
C GLY A 118 10.17 -4.85 -1.78
N TYR A 119 9.87 -4.57 -3.05
CA TYR A 119 10.35 -3.36 -3.72
C TYR A 119 9.78 -2.08 -3.08
N MET A 120 8.49 -2.08 -2.75
CA MET A 120 7.80 -0.98 -2.08
C MET A 120 8.49 -0.59 -0.76
N THR A 121 8.87 -1.60 0.03
CA THR A 121 9.58 -1.43 1.30
C THR A 121 10.95 -0.79 1.10
N ARG A 122 11.71 -1.23 0.09
CA ARG A 122 13.01 -0.63 -0.27
C ARG A 122 12.85 0.82 -0.73
N LEU A 123 11.83 1.11 -1.56
CA LEU A 123 11.54 2.47 -2.01
C LEU A 123 11.18 3.40 -0.84
N ALA A 124 10.44 2.91 0.16
CA ALA A 124 10.14 3.70 1.36
C ALA A 124 11.40 4.08 2.16
N MET A 125 12.37 3.16 2.26
CA MET A 125 13.67 3.45 2.86
C MET A 125 14.47 4.47 2.05
N TYR A 126 14.58 4.25 0.74
CA TYR A 126 15.31 5.16 -0.17
C TYR A 126 14.68 6.54 -0.22
N ALA A 127 13.36 6.66 -0.14
CA ALA A 127 12.67 7.94 -0.15
C ALA A 127 13.06 8.81 1.05
N ARG A 128 13.18 8.22 2.24
CA ARG A 128 13.69 8.91 3.43
C ARG A 128 15.12 9.41 3.23
N GLU A 129 16.00 8.55 2.75
CA GLU A 129 17.40 8.89 2.49
C GLU A 129 17.52 10.00 1.44
N PHE A 130 16.68 9.94 0.40
CA PHE A 130 16.59 10.96 -0.64
C PHE A 130 16.14 12.31 -0.06
N GLU A 131 15.06 12.36 0.72
CA GLU A 131 14.61 13.60 1.36
C GLU A 131 15.68 14.17 2.28
N LEU A 132 16.35 13.34 3.10
CA LEU A 132 17.46 13.79 3.95
C LEU A 132 18.61 14.38 3.13
N ALA A 133 19.06 13.69 2.08
CA ALA A 133 20.13 14.15 1.21
C ALA A 133 19.80 15.49 0.54
N THR A 134 18.55 15.69 0.11
CA THR A 134 18.12 16.97 -0.50
C THR A 134 18.16 18.17 0.46
N THR A 135 18.11 17.93 1.77
CA THR A 135 18.28 18.98 2.79
C THR A 135 19.75 19.28 3.14
N MET A 136 20.69 18.43 2.69
CA MET A 136 22.11 18.54 3.00
C MET A 136 22.89 19.18 1.85
N THR A 137 23.86 20.05 2.16
CA THR A 137 24.60 20.80 1.12
C THR A 137 25.72 19.99 0.44
N CYS A 138 26.37 19.08 1.17
CA CYS A 138 27.58 18.37 0.71
C CYS A 138 27.35 16.87 0.47
N VAL A 139 26.10 16.42 0.36
CA VAL A 139 25.75 15.01 0.17
C VAL A 139 24.95 14.89 -1.11
N THR A 140 25.34 13.94 -1.97
CA THR A 140 24.57 13.56 -3.14
C THR A 140 23.96 12.18 -2.89
N PHE A 141 22.66 12.04 -3.15
CA PHE A 141 22.00 10.75 -3.09
C PHE A 141 22.45 9.86 -4.25
N ASP A 142 22.88 8.63 -3.94
CA ASP A 142 23.17 7.62 -4.96
C ASP A 142 21.86 7.02 -5.48
N THR A 143 21.55 7.26 -6.76
CA THR A 143 20.34 6.76 -7.41
C THR A 143 20.46 5.31 -7.89
N GLY A 144 21.66 4.71 -7.87
CA GLY A 144 21.91 3.34 -8.32
C GLY A 144 20.95 2.29 -7.71
N PRO A 145 20.76 2.25 -6.38
CA PRO A 145 19.80 1.34 -5.74
C PRO A 145 18.35 1.52 -6.20
N VAL A 146 17.92 2.76 -6.46
CA VAL A 146 16.57 3.08 -6.97
C VAL A 146 16.40 2.57 -8.40
N LEU A 147 17.39 2.81 -9.27
CA LEU A 147 17.37 2.35 -10.66
C LEU A 147 17.37 0.82 -10.75
N SER A 148 18.07 0.14 -9.83
CA SER A 148 18.02 -1.33 -9.73
C SER A 148 16.62 -1.84 -9.38
N VAL A 149 15.93 -1.20 -8.42
CA VAL A 149 14.54 -1.54 -8.09
C VAL A 149 13.61 -1.27 -9.26
N GLU A 150 13.77 -0.13 -9.93
CA GLU A 150 12.96 0.22 -11.10
C GLU A 150 13.08 -0.84 -12.21
N GLN A 151 14.31 -1.26 -12.52
CA GLN A 151 14.54 -2.28 -13.53
C GLN A 151 13.91 -3.62 -13.11
N ALA A 152 14.04 -4.00 -11.84
CA ALA A 152 13.41 -5.21 -11.32
C ALA A 152 11.87 -5.16 -11.45
N ILE A 153 11.23 -4.01 -11.19
CA ILE A 153 9.78 -3.84 -11.38
C ILE A 153 9.40 -3.89 -12.88
N LYS A 154 10.23 -3.35 -13.78
CA LYS A 154 10.00 -3.43 -15.25
C LYS A 154 10.15 -4.87 -15.78
N ASP A 155 11.05 -5.64 -15.21
CA ASP A 155 11.28 -7.02 -15.62
C ASP A 155 10.41 -8.02 -14.86
N TRP A 156 9.74 -7.57 -13.79
CA TRP A 156 8.88 -8.40 -12.95
C TRP A 156 7.85 -9.17 -13.78
N ARG A 157 7.76 -10.48 -13.51
CA ARG A 157 6.78 -11.40 -14.08
C ARG A 157 6.43 -12.41 -13.00
N ALA A 158 5.15 -12.64 -12.79
CA ALA A 158 4.66 -13.64 -11.85
C ALA A 158 3.56 -14.48 -12.52
N PRO A 159 3.77 -15.79 -12.71
CA PRO A 159 2.80 -16.66 -13.37
C PRO A 159 1.40 -16.61 -12.74
N ALA A 160 1.31 -16.43 -11.42
CA ALA A 160 0.06 -16.31 -10.67
C ALA A 160 -0.79 -15.09 -11.08
N TYR A 161 -0.16 -14.05 -11.65
CA TYR A 161 -0.80 -12.80 -12.06
C TYR A 161 -0.65 -12.54 -13.57
N SER A 162 -0.25 -13.55 -14.34
CA SER A 162 -0.03 -13.40 -15.77
C SER A 162 -1.37 -13.30 -16.52
N ASP A 163 -1.38 -12.51 -17.59
CA ASP A 163 -2.49 -12.36 -18.55
C ASP A 163 -2.58 -13.59 -19.47
N CYS A 164 -2.59 -14.79 -18.87
CA CYS A 164 -2.55 -16.07 -19.57
C CYS A 164 -3.90 -16.78 -19.49
N ILE A 165 -4.95 -16.11 -19.94
CA ILE A 165 -6.17 -16.81 -20.37
C ILE A 165 -6.00 -17.02 -21.88
N ASP A 166 -5.43 -18.17 -22.23
CA ASP A 166 -5.36 -18.58 -23.62
C ASP A 166 -6.75 -19.06 -24.05
N ILE A 167 -7.37 -18.31 -24.97
CA ILE A 167 -8.67 -18.62 -25.54
C ILE A 167 -8.66 -20.02 -26.17
N GLU A 168 -7.52 -20.44 -26.74
CA GLU A 168 -7.35 -21.76 -27.34
C GLU A 168 -7.41 -22.90 -26.31
N THR A 169 -7.01 -22.63 -25.05
CA THR A 169 -7.12 -23.62 -23.97
C THR A 169 -8.56 -23.77 -23.50
N LEU A 170 -9.36 -22.69 -23.52
CA LEU A 170 -10.77 -22.70 -23.13
C LEU A 170 -11.67 -23.43 -24.14
N GLU A 171 -11.34 -23.35 -25.43
CA GLU A 171 -12.11 -24.02 -26.48
C GLU A 171 -11.92 -25.54 -26.49
N ASN A 172 -10.79 -26.04 -25.99
CA ASN A 172 -10.43 -27.46 -26.01
C ASN A 172 -10.87 -28.24 -24.75
N ASP A 173 -11.11 -27.57 -23.63
CA ASP A 173 -11.41 -28.20 -22.33
C ASP A 173 -12.93 -28.38 -22.09
N GLY A 174 -13.68 -28.64 -23.17
CA GLY A 174 -15.12 -28.87 -23.19
C GLY A 174 -15.57 -30.10 -22.39
N SER A 175 -15.44 -30.05 -21.08
CA SER A 175 -15.93 -31.06 -20.15
C SER A 175 -17.42 -30.83 -19.87
N GLN A 176 -18.25 -31.83 -20.19
CA GLN A 176 -19.71 -31.72 -20.23
C GLN A 176 -20.42 -31.69 -18.86
N ASN A 177 -19.76 -31.38 -17.74
CA ASN A 177 -20.37 -31.48 -16.40
C ASN A 177 -20.01 -30.36 -15.40
N VAL A 178 -19.33 -29.30 -15.81
CA VAL A 178 -19.01 -28.15 -14.92
C VAL A 178 -19.98 -27.00 -15.21
N ASP A 179 -20.43 -26.30 -14.16
CA ASP A 179 -21.28 -25.12 -14.32
C ASP A 179 -20.51 -24.01 -15.07
N GLN A 180 -21.04 -23.62 -16.23
CA GLN A 180 -20.45 -22.59 -17.09
C GLN A 180 -20.27 -21.27 -16.33
N GLN A 181 -21.16 -20.96 -15.39
CA GLN A 181 -21.09 -19.75 -14.59
C GLN A 181 -19.90 -19.76 -13.61
N GLU A 182 -19.56 -20.93 -13.03
CA GLU A 182 -18.41 -21.07 -12.13
C GLU A 182 -17.09 -20.93 -12.89
N ILE A 183 -17.03 -21.46 -14.12
CA ILE A 183 -15.85 -21.29 -15.01
C ILE A 183 -15.67 -19.81 -15.36
N GLU A 184 -16.73 -19.12 -15.79
CA GLU A 184 -16.67 -17.70 -16.13
C GLU A 184 -16.22 -16.85 -14.95
N GLU A 185 -16.76 -17.09 -13.75
CA GLU A 185 -16.36 -16.35 -12.55
C GLU A 185 -14.90 -16.60 -12.17
N ALA A 186 -14.40 -17.83 -12.28
CA ALA A 186 -13.00 -18.16 -12.02
C ALA A 186 -12.04 -17.45 -13.01
N LEU A 187 -12.41 -17.39 -14.28
CA LEU A 187 -11.64 -16.67 -15.31
C LEU A 187 -11.64 -15.17 -15.08
N ASN A 188 -12.81 -14.59 -14.78
CA ASN A 188 -12.91 -13.17 -14.46
C ASN A 188 -12.13 -12.81 -13.19
N TYR A 189 -12.16 -13.67 -12.16
CA TYR A 189 -11.35 -13.47 -10.96
C TYR A 189 -9.85 -13.52 -11.27
N LYS A 190 -9.39 -14.41 -12.16
CA LYS A 190 -7.99 -14.42 -12.62
C LYS A 190 -7.61 -13.11 -13.32
N GLN A 191 -8.49 -12.52 -14.13
CA GLN A 191 -8.27 -11.19 -14.71
C GLN A 191 -8.20 -10.10 -13.63
N ASP A 192 -9.09 -10.14 -12.63
CA ASP A 192 -9.06 -9.19 -11.51
C ASP A 192 -7.71 -9.24 -10.76
N LEU A 193 -7.16 -10.45 -10.56
CA LEU A 193 -5.82 -10.65 -9.97
C LEU A 193 -4.73 -10.00 -10.84
N HIS A 194 -4.73 -10.26 -12.16
CA HIS A 194 -3.77 -9.68 -13.08
C HIS A 194 -3.80 -8.15 -13.05
N HIS A 195 -4.98 -7.56 -13.21
CA HIS A 195 -5.13 -6.11 -13.24
C HIS A 195 -4.80 -5.46 -11.89
N CYS A 196 -5.14 -6.09 -10.77
CA CYS A 196 -4.80 -5.59 -9.45
C CYS A 196 -3.27 -5.55 -9.24
N ALA A 197 -2.55 -6.61 -9.64
CA ALA A 197 -1.10 -6.66 -9.57
C ALA A 197 -0.41 -5.62 -10.48
N GLU A 198 -0.88 -5.48 -11.73
CA GLU A 198 -0.32 -4.50 -12.66
C GLU A 198 -0.61 -3.05 -12.24
N ALA A 199 -1.76 -2.78 -11.60
CA ALA A 199 -2.05 -1.46 -11.03
C ALA A 199 -1.00 -1.07 -9.98
N TRP A 200 -0.63 -2.00 -9.09
CA TRP A 200 0.46 -1.81 -8.13
C TRP A 200 1.81 -1.59 -8.81
N ARG A 201 2.15 -2.43 -9.78
CA ARG A 201 3.39 -2.30 -10.55
C ARG A 201 3.55 -0.92 -11.19
N TYR A 202 2.53 -0.45 -11.90
CA TYR A 202 2.59 0.88 -12.54
C TYR A 202 2.56 2.03 -11.53
N ALA A 203 1.87 1.86 -10.39
CA ALA A 203 1.92 2.84 -9.32
C ALA A 203 3.32 2.97 -8.69
N LEU A 204 4.06 1.87 -8.53
CA LEU A 204 5.45 1.91 -8.05
C LEU A 204 6.40 2.55 -9.07
N LEU A 205 6.23 2.25 -10.36
CA LEU A 205 6.99 2.95 -11.41
C LEU A 205 6.68 4.45 -11.43
N LEU A 206 5.40 4.82 -11.28
CA LEU A 206 4.96 6.21 -11.18
C LEU A 206 5.61 6.90 -9.98
N TYR A 207 5.63 6.23 -8.82
CA TYR A 207 6.29 6.73 -7.62
C TYR A 207 7.77 6.97 -7.86
N ILE A 208 8.48 6.05 -8.51
CA ILE A 208 9.91 6.18 -8.82
C ILE A 208 10.17 7.43 -9.67
N GLU A 209 9.43 7.58 -10.77
CA GLU A 209 9.56 8.73 -11.67
C GLU A 209 9.27 10.04 -10.94
N ARG A 210 8.24 10.08 -10.09
CA ARG A 210 7.81 11.29 -9.40
C ARG A 210 8.70 11.69 -8.25
N VAL A 211 9.14 10.74 -7.44
CA VAL A 211 9.86 11.02 -6.18
C VAL A 211 11.35 11.16 -6.39
N PHE A 212 11.96 10.30 -7.22
CA PHE A 212 13.42 10.22 -7.33
C PHE A 212 13.99 10.84 -8.61
N LYS A 213 13.26 10.79 -9.73
CA LYS A 213 13.80 11.21 -11.04
C LYS A 213 13.38 12.61 -11.45
N TRP A 214 12.16 13.02 -11.11
CA TRP A 214 11.67 14.34 -11.46
C TRP A 214 12.40 15.41 -10.65
N ASP A 215 13.01 16.38 -11.35
CA ASP A 215 13.50 17.60 -10.73
C ASP A 215 12.31 18.49 -10.34
N ARG A 216 12.14 18.72 -9.04
CA ARG A 216 11.04 19.51 -8.47
C ARG A 216 10.98 20.96 -8.98
N LYS A 217 12.05 21.47 -9.58
CA LYS A 217 12.11 22.81 -10.20
C LYS A 217 11.69 22.83 -11.67
N SER A 218 11.52 21.66 -12.26
CA SER A 218 11.25 21.48 -13.69
C SER A 218 9.79 21.14 -13.96
N THR A 219 9.36 21.28 -15.21
CA THR A 219 8.04 20.81 -15.66
C THR A 219 7.91 19.30 -15.48
N SER A 220 6.70 18.85 -15.16
CA SER A 220 6.37 17.42 -15.00
C SER A 220 6.73 16.59 -16.23
N LEU A 221 7.22 15.37 -16.01
CA LEU A 221 7.65 14.46 -17.07
C LEU A 221 6.44 13.82 -17.77
N PRO A 222 6.38 13.76 -19.12
CA PRO A 222 5.28 13.11 -19.85
C PRO A 222 5.05 11.65 -19.46
N VAL A 223 6.11 10.95 -19.01
CA VAL A 223 6.03 9.56 -18.54
C VAL A 223 5.09 9.40 -17.34
N LEU A 224 4.94 10.42 -16.50
CA LEU A 224 4.05 10.39 -15.33
C LEU A 224 2.59 10.23 -15.77
N GLY A 225 2.15 11.01 -16.76
CA GLY A 225 0.79 10.90 -17.30
C GLY A 225 0.54 9.54 -17.98
N LEU A 226 1.54 8.98 -18.66
CA LEU A 226 1.45 7.65 -19.25
C LEU A 226 1.32 6.55 -18.20
N LEU A 227 2.17 6.56 -17.18
CA LEU A 227 2.15 5.58 -16.09
C LEU A 227 0.86 5.69 -15.27
N ALA A 228 0.40 6.91 -15.00
CA ALA A 228 -0.89 7.16 -14.34
C ALA A 228 -2.06 6.57 -15.14
N ARG A 229 -2.10 6.81 -16.45
CA ARG A 229 -3.13 6.21 -17.32
C ARG A 229 -3.08 4.69 -17.30
N LYS A 230 -1.89 4.08 -17.36
CA LYS A 230 -1.75 2.62 -17.27
C LYS A 230 -2.28 2.10 -15.94
N ALA A 231 -1.86 2.67 -14.82
CA ALA A 231 -2.33 2.29 -13.50
C ALA A 231 -3.87 2.40 -13.39
N LEU A 232 -4.46 3.52 -13.81
CA LEU A 232 -5.92 3.72 -13.75
C LEU A 232 -6.70 2.79 -14.70
N ASN A 233 -6.16 2.48 -15.87
CA ASN A 233 -6.77 1.48 -16.75
C ASN A 233 -6.87 0.12 -16.04
N HIS A 234 -5.78 -0.33 -15.40
CA HIS A 234 -5.79 -1.57 -14.63
C HIS A 234 -6.73 -1.51 -13.42
N VAL A 235 -6.78 -0.39 -12.68
CA VAL A 235 -7.76 -0.19 -11.59
C VAL A 235 -9.19 -0.35 -12.12
N SER A 236 -9.52 0.28 -13.25
CA SER A 236 -10.85 0.24 -13.86
C SER A 236 -11.20 -1.13 -14.44
N SER A 237 -10.20 -1.94 -14.83
CA SER A 237 -10.40 -3.32 -15.29
C SER A 237 -10.73 -4.29 -14.16
N CYS A 238 -10.37 -3.99 -12.90
CA CYS A 238 -10.83 -4.80 -11.77
C CYS A 238 -12.33 -4.58 -11.53
N ARG A 239 -13.10 -5.67 -11.41
CA ARG A 239 -14.54 -5.60 -11.18
C ARG A 239 -14.85 -5.09 -9.77
N ARG A 240 -15.79 -4.13 -9.68
CA ARG A 240 -16.33 -3.57 -8.42
C ARG A 240 -17.02 -4.60 -7.50
N GLY A 241 -17.40 -5.76 -8.05
CA GLY A 241 -18.03 -6.85 -7.29
C GLY A 241 -17.07 -7.59 -6.36
N THR A 242 -15.76 -7.49 -6.60
CA THR A 242 -14.73 -8.14 -5.78
C THR A 242 -14.12 -7.15 -4.79
N MET A 243 -13.63 -7.65 -3.65
CA MET A 243 -12.91 -6.82 -2.68
C MET A 243 -11.47 -6.48 -3.12
N LEU A 244 -11.01 -7.00 -4.27
CA LEU A 244 -9.66 -6.75 -4.77
C LEU A 244 -9.47 -5.29 -5.17
N GLN A 245 -10.41 -4.74 -5.95
CA GLN A 245 -10.31 -3.36 -6.40
C GLN A 245 -10.24 -2.38 -5.22
N LYS A 246 -10.90 -2.66 -4.08
CA LYS A 246 -10.83 -1.87 -2.85
C LYS A 246 -9.39 -1.60 -2.39
N GLN A 247 -8.50 -2.58 -2.57
CA GLN A 247 -7.12 -2.52 -2.10
C GLN A 247 -6.24 -1.61 -2.96
N LEU A 248 -6.78 -1.02 -4.03
CA LEU A 248 -6.05 -0.17 -4.97
C LEU A 248 -6.14 1.33 -4.59
N LEU A 249 -6.40 1.66 -3.32
CA LEU A 249 -6.51 3.08 -2.91
C LEU A 249 -5.21 3.85 -3.14
N LEU A 250 -4.05 3.33 -2.70
CA LEU A 250 -2.76 3.99 -2.96
C LEU A 250 -2.43 4.08 -4.45
N PRO A 251 -2.52 2.99 -5.27
CA PRO A 251 -2.38 3.09 -6.72
C PRO A 251 -3.28 4.14 -7.37
N THR A 252 -4.55 4.16 -7.00
CA THR A 252 -5.55 5.11 -7.51
C THR A 252 -5.21 6.53 -7.13
N PHE A 253 -4.79 6.77 -5.87
CA PHE A 253 -4.40 8.09 -5.41
C PHE A 253 -3.15 8.60 -6.14
N LEU A 254 -2.09 7.80 -6.22
CA LEU A 254 -0.84 8.21 -6.89
C LEU A 254 -1.09 8.54 -8.37
N ALA A 255 -1.82 7.67 -9.08
CA ALA A 255 -2.17 7.90 -10.47
C ALA A 255 -3.15 9.08 -10.66
N GLY A 256 -4.10 9.22 -9.74
CA GLY A 256 -5.04 10.34 -9.69
C GLY A 256 -4.34 11.70 -9.54
N CYS A 257 -3.27 11.77 -8.74
CA CYS A 257 -2.49 12.99 -8.58
C CYS A 257 -1.78 13.45 -9.87
N GLU A 258 -1.45 12.50 -10.75
CA GLU A 258 -0.64 12.76 -11.95
C GLU A 258 -1.48 12.85 -13.24
N THR A 259 -2.80 12.60 -13.19
CA THR A 259 -3.67 12.78 -14.35
C THR A 259 -4.19 14.21 -14.51
N THR A 260 -4.14 14.71 -15.75
CA THR A 260 -4.78 15.95 -16.20
C THR A 260 -6.07 15.71 -16.96
N ASN A 261 -6.34 14.47 -17.35
CA ASN A 261 -7.52 14.10 -18.10
C ASN A 261 -8.75 14.10 -17.17
N LEU A 262 -9.78 14.85 -17.55
CA LEU A 262 -10.97 15.06 -16.72
C LEU A 262 -11.77 13.77 -16.53
N GLU A 263 -11.86 12.92 -17.55
CA GLU A 263 -12.56 11.63 -17.47
C GLU A 263 -11.87 10.68 -16.47
N LEU A 264 -10.53 10.65 -16.46
CA LEU A 264 -9.76 9.86 -15.50
C LEU A 264 -9.88 10.41 -14.08
N ARG A 265 -9.94 11.74 -13.90
CA ARG A 265 -10.20 12.34 -12.57
C ARG A 265 -11.58 11.95 -12.06
N GLU A 266 -12.58 11.97 -12.93
CA GLU A 266 -13.93 11.54 -12.60
C GLU A 266 -13.99 10.05 -12.23
N GLN A 267 -13.29 9.18 -12.98
CA GLN A 267 -13.17 7.76 -12.62
C GLN A 267 -12.56 7.56 -11.22
N VAL A 268 -11.53 8.34 -10.87
CA VAL A 268 -10.90 8.30 -9.54
C VAL A 268 -11.87 8.73 -8.44
N LYS A 269 -12.67 9.79 -8.66
CA LYS A 269 -13.71 10.21 -7.70
C LYS A 269 -14.74 9.10 -7.49
N GLN A 270 -15.27 8.55 -8.58
CA GLN A 270 -16.26 7.47 -8.53
C GLN A 270 -15.73 6.22 -7.84
N TYR A 271 -14.44 5.90 -8.00
CA TYR A 271 -13.79 4.83 -7.25
C TYR A 271 -13.87 5.10 -5.74
N CYS A 272 -13.49 6.31 -5.30
CA CYS A 272 -13.50 6.67 -3.89
C CYS A 272 -14.91 6.70 -3.30
N GLU A 273 -15.87 7.30 -4.01
CA GLU A 273 -17.27 7.35 -3.61
C GLU A 273 -17.87 5.93 -3.48
N TRP A 274 -17.68 5.09 -4.51
CA TRP A 274 -18.18 3.72 -4.49
C TRP A 274 -17.65 2.92 -3.31
N TRP A 275 -16.35 2.97 -3.05
CA TRP A 275 -15.75 2.19 -1.96
C TRP A 275 -16.06 2.77 -0.59
N ASN A 276 -16.20 4.09 -0.45
CA ASN A 276 -16.76 4.69 0.76
C ASN A 276 -18.18 4.18 1.02
N ASP A 277 -19.07 4.25 0.03
CA ASP A 277 -20.46 3.82 0.20
C ASP A 277 -20.56 2.33 0.53
N LYS A 278 -19.74 1.50 -0.12
CA LYS A 278 -19.74 0.05 0.05
C LYS A 278 -19.19 -0.39 1.40
N THR A 279 -18.16 0.28 1.92
CA THR A 279 -17.40 -0.19 3.12
C THR A 279 -17.58 0.69 4.35
N ARG A 280 -18.13 1.90 4.18
CA ARG A 280 -18.20 2.96 5.20
C ARG A 280 -16.84 3.37 5.73
N TYR A 281 -15.79 3.25 4.90
CA TYR A 281 -14.46 3.76 5.23
C TYR A 281 -14.30 5.17 4.67
N ASP A 282 -14.27 6.17 5.55
CA ASP A 282 -14.13 7.58 5.20
C ASP A 282 -12.71 7.95 4.73
N MET A 283 -11.75 7.02 4.83
CA MET A 283 -10.44 7.18 4.18
C MET A 283 -10.54 7.41 2.68
N PHE A 284 -11.52 6.81 2.00
CA PHE A 284 -11.72 7.02 0.56
C PHE A 284 -12.17 8.45 0.25
N LEU A 285 -13.09 9.01 1.03
CA LEU A 285 -13.49 10.42 0.90
C LEU A 285 -12.36 11.37 1.27
N THR A 286 -11.58 11.02 2.31
CA THR A 286 -10.40 11.79 2.71
C THR A 286 -9.37 11.84 1.57
N ALA A 287 -9.15 10.72 0.88
CA ALA A 287 -8.26 10.65 -0.28
C ALA A 287 -8.81 11.45 -1.48
N ALA A 288 -10.12 11.37 -1.74
CA ALA A 288 -10.77 12.16 -2.79
C ALA A 288 -10.65 13.67 -2.54
N ALA A 289 -10.86 14.13 -1.30
CA ALA A 289 -10.67 15.53 -0.93
C ALA A 289 -9.21 15.99 -1.15
N LEU A 290 -8.23 15.15 -0.78
CA LEU A 290 -6.83 15.45 -1.02
C LEU A 290 -6.49 15.53 -2.52
N LEU A 291 -7.08 14.67 -3.35
CA LEU A 291 -6.93 14.74 -4.81
C LEU A 291 -7.45 16.06 -5.40
N GLU A 292 -8.59 16.54 -4.94
CA GLU A 292 -9.14 17.85 -5.37
C GLU A 292 -8.18 18.99 -5.04
N GLU A 293 -7.52 18.95 -3.88
CA GLU A 293 -6.51 19.94 -3.51
C GLU A 293 -5.27 19.86 -4.41
N VAL A 294 -4.83 18.64 -4.77
CA VAL A 294 -3.73 18.42 -5.72
C VAL A 294 -4.10 19.00 -7.09
N TRP A 295 -5.31 18.75 -7.57
CA TRP A 295 -5.79 19.23 -8.85
C TRP A 295 -5.98 20.75 -8.89
N ALA A 296 -6.42 21.36 -7.79
CA ALA A 296 -6.55 22.81 -7.68
C ALA A 296 -5.20 23.54 -7.72
N LYS A 297 -4.12 22.89 -7.26
CA LYS A 297 -2.75 23.41 -7.30
C LYS A 297 -1.96 22.99 -8.55
N TYR A 298 -2.60 22.33 -9.52
CA TYR A 298 -1.92 21.85 -10.73
C TYR A 298 -1.31 23.04 -11.53
N GLY A 299 -0.07 22.89 -11.98
CA GLY A 299 0.66 23.95 -12.71
C GLY A 299 1.35 25.02 -11.83
N THR A 300 1.16 24.98 -10.51
CA THR A 300 1.84 25.91 -9.57
C THR A 300 3.25 25.45 -9.15
N GLY A 301 3.71 24.30 -9.66
CA GLY A 301 4.92 23.62 -9.19
C GLY A 301 4.70 22.75 -7.93
N SER A 302 3.53 22.85 -7.29
CA SER A 302 3.14 21.95 -6.20
C SER A 302 2.85 20.54 -6.71
N TRP A 303 3.14 19.54 -5.89
CA TRP A 303 2.80 18.14 -6.12
C TRP A 303 2.17 17.53 -4.87
N TRP A 304 1.66 16.30 -4.98
CA TRP A 304 1.00 15.62 -3.86
C TRP A 304 1.89 15.56 -2.61
N GLY A 305 3.19 15.32 -2.78
CA GLY A 305 4.13 15.26 -1.67
C GLY A 305 4.26 16.57 -0.91
N SER A 306 4.42 17.70 -1.61
CA SER A 306 4.50 19.01 -0.96
C SER A 306 3.21 19.41 -0.25
N ILE A 307 2.05 19.05 -0.82
CA ILE A 307 0.73 19.34 -0.22
C ILE A 307 0.53 18.52 1.06
N MET A 308 0.92 17.25 1.03
CA MET A 308 0.88 16.39 2.20
C MET A 308 1.83 16.91 3.28
N ASP A 309 3.06 17.29 2.93
CA ASP A 309 4.06 17.80 3.87
C ASP A 309 3.60 19.10 4.56
N GLU A 310 2.96 20.01 3.81
CA GLU A 310 2.36 21.24 4.33
C GLU A 310 1.31 20.94 5.41
N LYS A 311 0.39 20.02 5.11
CA LYS A 311 -0.65 19.59 6.08
C LYS A 311 -0.08 18.83 7.25
N CYS A 312 1.01 18.11 7.05
CA CYS A 312 1.71 17.42 8.12
C CYS A 312 2.46 18.38 9.04
N GLN A 313 2.58 19.69 8.81
CA GLN A 313 3.37 20.53 9.75
C GLN A 313 2.71 20.59 11.14
N PRO A 314 3.48 20.47 12.24
CA PRO A 314 2.93 20.61 13.58
C PRO A 314 2.36 22.02 13.75
N GLY A 315 1.07 22.12 14.06
CA GLY A 315 0.44 23.40 14.38
C GLY A 315 1.08 24.04 15.61
N ALA A 316 0.83 25.34 15.81
CA ALA A 316 1.44 26.17 16.85
C ALA A 316 1.34 25.65 18.31
N HIS A 317 0.57 24.56 18.57
CA HIS A 317 0.30 24.02 19.91
C HIS A 317 0.38 22.47 20.02
N GLY A 318 0.98 21.71 19.08
CA GLY A 318 0.81 20.24 19.08
C GLY A 318 2.03 19.38 18.75
N TYR A 319 2.40 18.51 19.69
CA TYR A 319 3.46 17.48 19.60
C TYR A 319 3.14 16.31 18.65
N THR A 320 1.92 16.22 18.11
CA THR A 320 1.49 15.13 17.22
C THR A 320 1.35 15.61 15.79
N GLN A 321 2.24 15.10 14.94
CA GLN A 321 2.18 15.29 13.50
C GLN A 321 1.10 14.36 12.94
N ASN A 322 0.10 14.89 12.23
CA ASN A 322 -0.85 14.06 11.48
C ASN A 322 -0.27 13.73 10.10
N GLN A 323 -0.66 12.59 9.54
CA GLN A 323 -0.23 12.10 8.22
C GLN A 323 -1.41 11.47 7.47
N TYR A 324 -1.24 11.24 6.17
CA TYR A 324 -2.19 10.48 5.38
C TYR A 324 -1.73 9.03 5.20
N LEU A 325 -2.58 8.11 5.60
CA LEU A 325 -2.44 6.67 5.36
C LEU A 325 -3.39 6.27 4.23
N LEU A 326 -2.84 5.68 3.18
CA LEU A 326 -3.57 5.34 1.94
C LEU A 326 -3.51 3.84 1.62
N GLY A 327 -3.27 3.01 2.64
CA GLY A 327 -3.17 1.56 2.55
C GLY A 327 -4.08 0.86 3.55
#